data_AF-X1VV45-F1
#
_entry.id   AF-X1VV45-F1
#
_cell.length_a   1.000
_cell.length_b   1.000
_cell.length_c   1.000
_cell.angle_alpha   90.00
_cell.angle_beta   90.00
_cell.angle_gamma   90.00
#
_symmetry.space_group_name_H-M   'P 1'
#
loop_
_entity.id
_entity.type
_entity.pdbx_description
1 polymer ?
#
loop_
_entity_poly.entity_id
_entity_poly.type
_entity_poly.pdbx_seq_one_letter_code
_entity_poly.pdbx_strand_id
1 'polypeptide(L)'
;AVANTLMGVKDGAQQVEGTINGIGERAGNAAIEEVVMALRTRRDYFGVDTGIKSKEFYRTSRLVANMLGMRVPSNKAIVGRNAFAHSSGIHVDGFLKKRETYEIMQPEDVGFPRSKVVLTARTGRHGLRHRLEEMGYTLS
;
A
#
# COMPACT_ATOMS: atom_id res chain seq x y z
N ALA A 1 -6.25 -15.51 4.38
CA ALA A 1 -5.78 -16.04 3.09
C ALA A 1 -4.31 -15.69 2.85
N VAL A 2 -3.94 -14.41 2.68
CA VAL A 2 -2.57 -13.97 2.35
C VAL A 2 -1.47 -14.56 3.27
N ALA A 3 -1.65 -14.53 4.59
CA ALA A 3 -0.65 -15.08 5.52
C ALA A 3 -0.40 -16.58 5.30
N ASN A 4 -1.46 -17.38 5.13
CA ASN A 4 -1.34 -18.82 4.86
C ASN A 4 -0.68 -19.07 3.50
N THR A 5 -1.01 -18.26 2.49
CA THR A 5 -0.38 -18.32 1.17
C THR A 5 1.13 -18.05 1.27
N LEU A 6 1.54 -17.02 2.01
CA LEU A 6 2.96 -16.70 2.22
C LEU A 6 3.69 -17.79 3.00
N MET A 7 3.03 -18.42 3.98
CA MET A 7 3.59 -19.57 4.68
C MET A 7 3.74 -20.78 3.76
N GLY A 8 2.75 -21.05 2.91
CA GLY A 8 2.88 -22.10 1.88
C GLY A 8 4.06 -21.86 0.95
N VAL A 9 4.27 -20.62 0.49
CA VAL A 9 5.43 -20.25 -0.33
C VAL A 9 6.74 -20.47 0.43
N LYS A 10 6.79 -20.06 1.70
CA LYS A 10 7.95 -20.29 2.57
C LYS A 10 8.28 -21.78 2.72
N ASP A 11 7.25 -22.63 2.78
CA ASP A 11 7.37 -24.08 2.95
C ASP A 11 7.52 -24.82 1.60
N GLY A 12 7.77 -24.09 0.50
CA GLY A 12 8.17 -24.64 -0.80
C GLY A 12 7.08 -24.65 -1.88
N ALA A 13 5.88 -24.10 -1.62
CA ALA A 13 4.87 -23.96 -2.66
C ALA A 13 5.34 -22.99 -3.76
N GLN A 14 5.30 -23.45 -5.01
CA GLN A 14 5.76 -22.69 -6.17
C GLN A 14 4.61 -22.03 -6.95
N GLN A 15 3.37 -22.29 -6.57
CA GLN A 15 2.17 -21.74 -7.19
C GLN A 15 1.24 -21.15 -6.13
N VAL A 16 0.73 -19.97 -6.42
CA VAL A 16 -0.25 -19.26 -5.60
C VAL A 16 -1.48 -18.97 -6.43
N GLU A 17 -2.64 -19.36 -5.91
CA GLU A 17 -3.93 -18.95 -6.45
C GLU A 17 -4.52 -17.78 -5.65
N GLY A 18 -5.06 -16.81 -6.37
CA GLY A 18 -5.60 -15.60 -5.79
C GLY A 18 -6.23 -14.71 -6.86
N THR A 19 -6.75 -13.57 -6.43
CA THR A 19 -7.42 -12.62 -7.31
C THR A 19 -6.99 -11.19 -7.02
N ILE A 20 -7.13 -10.32 -8.02
CA ILE A 20 -6.98 -8.87 -7.80
C ILE A 20 -8.03 -8.41 -6.80
N ASN A 21 -7.60 -7.59 -5.85
CA ASN A 21 -8.41 -7.12 -4.74
C ASN A 21 -8.86 -8.21 -3.75
N GLY A 22 -8.46 -9.48 -3.95
CA GLY A 22 -8.93 -10.61 -3.15
C GLY A 22 -10.40 -10.97 -3.40
N ILE A 23 -10.99 -10.57 -4.54
CA ILE A 23 -12.39 -10.85 -4.87
C ILE A 23 -12.63 -12.35 -5.06
N GLY A 24 -13.77 -12.85 -4.61
CA GLY A 24 -14.17 -14.24 -4.76
C GLY A 24 -15.40 -14.55 -3.91
N GLU A 25 -15.72 -15.83 -3.78
CA GLU A 25 -16.84 -16.28 -2.94
C GLU A 25 -16.70 -15.83 -1.47
N ARG A 26 -17.82 -15.42 -0.87
CA ARG A 26 -17.93 -14.96 0.53
C ARG A 26 -16.98 -13.79 0.85
N ALA A 27 -15.96 -14.03 1.67
CA ALA A 27 -14.95 -13.03 2.05
C ALA A 27 -13.83 -12.89 1.01
N GLY A 28 -13.80 -13.76 -0.01
CA GLY A 28 -12.87 -13.70 -1.11
C GLY A 28 -11.60 -14.56 -0.96
N ASN A 29 -10.67 -14.37 -1.90
CA ASN A 29 -9.43 -15.13 -2.05
C ASN A 29 -8.22 -14.38 -1.48
N ALA A 30 -7.03 -14.98 -1.55
CA ALA A 30 -5.79 -14.24 -1.35
C ALA A 30 -5.67 -13.11 -2.38
N ALA A 31 -5.41 -11.89 -1.90
CA ALA A 31 -5.19 -10.73 -2.75
C ALA A 31 -3.80 -10.82 -3.40
N ILE A 32 -3.74 -10.91 -4.73
CA ILE A 32 -2.48 -11.07 -5.46
C ILE A 32 -1.53 -9.91 -5.23
N GLU A 33 -2.04 -8.67 -5.21
CA GLU A 33 -1.22 -7.49 -4.95
C GLU A 33 -0.58 -7.52 -3.55
N GLU A 34 -1.25 -8.11 -2.56
CA GLU A 34 -0.74 -8.21 -1.19
C GLU A 34 0.33 -9.30 -1.09
N VAL A 35 0.11 -10.47 -1.71
CA VAL A 35 1.09 -11.56 -1.75
C VAL A 35 2.36 -11.12 -2.47
N VAL A 36 2.23 -10.56 -3.67
CA VAL A 36 3.39 -10.16 -4.48
C VAL A 36 4.19 -9.07 -3.77
N MET A 37 3.52 -8.08 -3.18
CA MET A 37 4.24 -7.03 -2.47
C MET A 37 4.90 -7.54 -1.19
N ALA A 38 4.30 -8.49 -0.46
CA ALA A 38 4.97 -9.12 0.68
C ALA A 38 6.24 -9.87 0.26
N LEU A 39 6.19 -10.66 -0.83
CA LEU A 39 7.37 -11.36 -1.35
C LEU A 39 8.46 -10.38 -1.80
N ARG A 40 8.08 -9.30 -2.49
CA ARG A 40 9.03 -8.28 -2.98
C ARG A 40 9.65 -7.45 -1.85
N THR A 41 8.85 -7.03 -0.87
CA THR A 41 9.31 -6.23 0.27
C THR A 41 10.19 -7.05 1.20
N ARG A 42 9.91 -8.35 1.36
CA ARG A 42 10.67 -9.26 2.22
C ARG A 42 11.42 -10.33 1.43
N ARG A 43 12.09 -9.91 0.35
CA ARG A 43 12.98 -10.78 -0.45
C ARG A 43 14.06 -11.44 0.41
N ASP A 44 14.55 -10.71 1.41
CA ASP A 44 15.49 -11.20 2.42
C ASP A 44 14.99 -12.43 3.20
N TYR A 45 13.67 -12.56 3.35
CA TYR A 45 13.03 -13.61 4.14
C TYR A 45 12.47 -14.74 3.29
N PHE A 46 11.81 -14.41 2.17
CA PHE A 46 11.14 -15.42 1.34
C PHE A 46 12.05 -16.02 0.27
N GLY A 47 13.12 -15.34 -0.14
CA GLY A 47 14.09 -15.87 -1.12
C GLY A 47 13.53 -16.16 -2.51
N VAL A 48 12.31 -15.70 -2.82
CA VAL A 48 11.63 -15.89 -4.11
C VAL A 48 11.17 -14.56 -4.70
N ASP A 49 10.91 -14.55 -6.00
CA ASP A 49 10.36 -13.39 -6.71
C ASP A 49 9.30 -13.83 -7.73
N THR A 50 8.56 -12.87 -8.26
CA THR A 50 7.58 -13.11 -9.32
C THR A 50 7.89 -12.21 -10.52
N GLY A 51 7.53 -12.65 -11.73
CA GLY A 51 7.61 -11.81 -12.94
C GLY A 51 6.52 -10.73 -13.03
N ILE A 52 5.75 -10.49 -11.98
CA ILE A 52 4.59 -9.60 -11.99
C ILE A 52 5.03 -8.14 -11.99
N LYS A 53 4.46 -7.35 -12.92
CA LYS A 53 4.68 -5.91 -13.01
C LYS A 53 3.90 -5.18 -11.90
N SER A 54 4.49 -5.09 -10.71
CA SER A 54 3.82 -4.52 -9.52
C SER A 54 3.33 -3.08 -9.70
N LYS A 55 3.98 -2.29 -10.58
CA LYS A 55 3.57 -0.92 -10.93
C LYS A 55 2.18 -0.83 -11.57
N GLU A 56 1.61 -1.94 -12.03
CA GLU A 56 0.25 -1.95 -12.58
C GLU A 56 -0.83 -2.23 -11.52
N PHE A 57 -0.47 -2.57 -10.28
CA PHE A 57 -1.44 -3.00 -9.27
C PHE A 57 -2.50 -1.96 -8.97
N TYR A 58 -2.10 -0.69 -8.79
CA TYR A 58 -3.05 0.36 -8.49
C TYR A 58 -4.08 0.55 -9.60
N ARG A 59 -3.62 0.63 -10.85
CA ARG A 59 -4.49 0.77 -12.03
C ARG A 59 -5.40 -0.45 -12.20
N THR A 60 -4.84 -1.65 -12.09
CA THR A 60 -5.56 -2.92 -12.25
C THR A 60 -6.62 -3.11 -11.17
N SER A 61 -6.30 -2.77 -9.92
CA SER A 61 -7.24 -2.79 -8.79
C SER A 61 -8.48 -1.92 -9.07
N ARG A 62 -8.28 -0.70 -9.57
CA ARG A 62 -9.38 0.20 -9.96
C ARG A 62 -10.16 -0.31 -11.16
N LEU A 63 -9.49 -0.86 -12.17
CA LEU A 63 -10.15 -1.45 -13.34
C LEU A 63 -11.12 -2.55 -12.93
N VAL A 64 -10.66 -3.52 -12.14
CA VAL A 64 -11.47 -4.64 -11.64
C VAL A 64 -12.62 -4.15 -10.77
N ALA A 65 -12.34 -3.23 -9.83
CA ALA A 65 -13.36 -2.61 -8.99
C ALA A 65 -14.47 -1.93 -9.80
N ASN A 66 -14.10 -1.16 -10.82
CA ASN A 66 -15.05 -0.47 -11.71
C ASN A 66 -15.88 -1.46 -12.53
N MET A 67 -15.25 -2.50 -13.09
CA MET A 67 -15.95 -3.53 -13.88
C MET A 67 -16.99 -4.29 -13.05
N LEU A 68 -16.72 -4.50 -11.77
CA LEU A 68 -17.60 -5.24 -10.86
C LEU A 68 -18.56 -4.33 -10.08
N GLY A 69 -18.53 -3.01 -10.29
CA GLY A 69 -19.35 -2.05 -9.55
C GLY A 69 -19.04 -1.98 -8.05
N MET A 70 -17.83 -2.39 -7.65
CA MET A 70 -17.40 -2.42 -6.25
C MET A 70 -16.39 -1.32 -5.96
N ARG A 71 -16.43 -0.75 -4.75
CA ARG A 71 -15.41 0.22 -4.31
C ARG A 71 -14.24 -0.50 -3.67
N VAL A 72 -13.01 -0.06 -3.98
CA VAL A 72 -11.81 -0.48 -3.23
C VAL A 72 -11.88 0.13 -1.82
N PRO A 73 -11.84 -0.67 -0.74
CA PRO A 73 -11.84 -0.14 0.62
C PRO A 73 -10.68 0.82 0.84
N SER A 74 -10.92 1.90 1.58
CA SER A 74 -9.92 2.95 1.76
C SER A 74 -8.67 2.47 2.48
N ASN A 75 -8.85 1.53 3.41
CA ASN A 75 -7.83 0.89 4.23
C ASN A 75 -7.29 -0.42 3.64
N LYS A 76 -7.66 -0.79 2.41
CA LYS A 76 -7.12 -1.99 1.78
C LYS A 76 -5.60 -1.87 1.62
N ALA A 77 -4.88 -2.92 1.99
CA ALA A 77 -3.43 -2.96 1.86
C ALA A 77 -3.01 -2.75 0.39
N ILE A 78 -1.86 -2.13 0.18
CA ILE A 78 -1.21 -1.87 -1.11
C ILE A 78 -1.95 -0.85 -2.01
N VAL A 79 -3.24 -1.03 -2.27
CA VAL A 79 -3.99 -0.30 -3.30
C VAL A 79 -5.08 0.62 -2.75
N GLY A 80 -5.38 0.55 -1.45
CA GLY A 80 -6.38 1.40 -0.80
C GLY A 80 -5.97 2.87 -0.80
N ARG A 81 -6.94 3.79 -0.86
CA ARG A 81 -6.67 5.25 -0.95
C ARG A 81 -5.86 5.82 0.24
N ASN A 82 -5.78 5.09 1.35
CA ASN A 82 -5.05 5.44 2.56
C ASN A 82 -3.80 4.56 2.79
N ALA A 83 -3.45 3.67 1.85
CA ALA A 83 -2.29 2.77 1.99
C ALA A 83 -0.96 3.53 2.22
N PHE A 84 -0.85 4.74 1.65
CA PHE A 84 0.32 5.62 1.76
C PHE A 84 -0.06 6.99 2.38
N ALA A 85 -1.01 6.98 3.32
CA ALA A 85 -1.47 8.20 3.99
C ALA A 85 -0.91 8.31 5.41
N HIS A 86 -0.28 9.44 5.71
CA HIS A 86 0.27 9.75 7.05
C HIS A 86 -0.61 10.79 7.72
N SER A 87 -1.08 10.52 8.94
CA SER A 87 -2.02 11.41 9.64
C SER A 87 -1.66 11.74 11.09
N SER A 88 -0.85 10.92 11.77
CA SER A 88 -0.39 11.19 13.13
C SER A 88 0.88 12.04 13.11
N GLY A 89 1.00 12.98 14.05
CA GLY A 89 2.12 13.92 14.09
C GLY A 89 3.49 13.25 14.18
N ILE A 90 3.62 12.15 14.93
CA ILE A 90 4.86 11.37 15.01
C ILE A 90 5.19 10.63 13.70
N HIS A 91 4.19 10.15 12.97
CA HIS A 91 4.42 9.50 11.67
C HIS A 91 4.77 10.54 10.62
N VAL A 92 4.10 11.70 10.64
CA VAL A 92 4.40 12.80 9.72
C VAL A 92 5.80 13.36 9.97
N ASP A 93 6.18 13.62 11.23
CA ASP A 93 7.52 14.10 11.56
C ASP A 93 8.61 13.09 11.16
N GLY A 94 8.40 11.80 11.46
CA GLY A 94 9.35 10.76 11.04
C GLY A 94 9.43 10.60 9.53
N PHE A 95 8.29 10.58 8.83
CA PHE A 95 8.24 10.52 7.36
C PHE A 95 8.97 11.70 6.70
N LEU A 96 8.80 12.92 7.23
CA LEU A 96 9.46 14.12 6.73
C LEU A 96 10.98 14.09 6.94
N LYS A 97 11.46 13.50 8.04
CA LYS A 97 12.89 13.37 8.34
C LYS A 97 13.54 12.22 7.57
N LYS A 98 12.91 11.06 7.56
CA LYS A 98 13.38 9.85 6.90
C LYS A 98 12.20 8.97 6.52
N ARG A 99 11.94 8.89 5.23
CA ARG A 99 10.77 8.23 4.65
C ARG A 99 10.69 6.74 5.02
N GLU A 100 11.83 6.05 5.04
CA GLU A 100 11.92 4.61 5.35
C GLU A 100 11.52 4.27 6.79
N THR A 101 11.43 5.26 7.69
CA THR A 101 11.03 5.03 9.08
C THR A 101 9.58 4.54 9.19
N TYR A 102 8.69 5.01 8.31
CA TYR A 102 7.27 4.66 8.34
C TYR A 102 6.73 4.12 7.00
N GLU A 103 7.57 4.09 5.96
CA GLU A 103 7.23 3.47 4.68
C GLU A 103 8.18 2.32 4.37
N ILE A 104 7.68 1.09 4.55
CA ILE A 104 8.42 -0.13 4.20
C ILE A 104 8.51 -0.38 2.68
N MET A 105 7.71 0.34 1.90
CA MET A 105 7.69 0.29 0.43
C MET A 105 7.29 1.65 -0.14
N GLN A 106 7.71 1.94 -1.38
CA GLN A 106 7.37 3.20 -2.02
C GLN A 106 6.02 3.07 -2.78
N PRO A 107 5.16 4.10 -2.81
CA PRO A 107 3.92 4.08 -3.59
C PRO A 107 4.17 3.85 -5.08
N GLU A 108 5.30 4.31 -5.60
CA GLU A 108 5.71 4.15 -7.00
C GLU A 108 5.96 2.67 -7.36
N ASP A 109 6.32 1.83 -6.39
CA ASP A 109 6.54 0.38 -6.59
C ASP A 109 5.25 -0.37 -6.96
N VAL A 110 4.10 0.22 -6.63
CA VAL A 110 2.76 -0.36 -6.85
C VAL A 110 1.91 0.44 -7.85
N GLY A 111 2.50 1.51 -8.43
CA GLY A 111 1.83 2.42 -9.34
C GLY A 111 0.89 3.41 -8.65
N PHE A 112 1.06 3.62 -7.34
CA PHE A 112 0.28 4.59 -6.58
C PHE A 112 0.86 6.00 -6.80
N PRO A 113 0.04 7.05 -7.03
CA PRO A 113 0.54 8.35 -7.52
C PRO A 113 1.53 9.06 -6.61
N ARG A 114 1.27 9.06 -5.30
CA ARG A 114 2.14 9.64 -4.25
C ARG A 114 1.58 9.35 -2.86
N SER A 115 2.46 9.41 -1.86
CA SER A 115 2.07 9.52 -0.45
C SER A 115 1.40 10.87 -0.17
N LYS A 116 0.58 10.94 0.87
CA LYS A 116 -0.09 12.18 1.27
C LYS A 116 -0.10 12.36 2.78
N VAL A 117 0.09 13.59 3.23
CA VAL A 117 -0.20 14.00 4.62
C VAL A 117 -1.68 14.37 4.71
N VAL A 118 -2.40 13.70 5.61
CA VAL A 118 -3.81 13.98 5.89
C VAL A 118 -3.89 14.79 7.18
N LEU A 119 -4.39 16.02 7.08
CA LEU A 119 -4.60 16.89 8.22
C LEU A 119 -5.74 16.34 9.10
N THR A 120 -5.43 16.13 10.37
CA THR A 120 -6.34 15.71 11.44
C THR A 120 -6.00 16.50 12.71
N ALA A 121 -6.82 16.39 13.74
CA ALA A 121 -6.54 16.97 15.06
C ALA A 121 -5.20 16.50 15.67
N ARG A 122 -4.60 15.40 15.16
CA ARG A 122 -3.35 14.80 15.65
C ARG A 122 -2.15 15.05 14.75
N THR A 123 -2.31 15.75 13.63
CA THR A 123 -1.23 15.95 12.64
C THR A 123 -0.12 16.87 13.15
N GLY A 124 -0.42 17.70 14.15
CA GLY A 124 0.55 18.61 14.76
C GLY A 124 0.98 19.76 13.86
N ARG A 125 1.80 20.66 14.41
CA ARG A 125 2.24 21.90 13.73
C ARG A 125 3.09 21.63 12.50
N HIS A 126 3.97 20.62 12.55
CA HIS A 126 4.86 20.27 11.44
C HIS A 126 4.09 19.79 10.21
N GLY A 127 3.09 18.91 10.38
CA GLY A 127 2.27 18.46 9.26
C GLY A 127 1.35 19.56 8.70
N LEU A 128 0.88 20.47 9.55
CA LEU A 128 0.14 21.66 9.10
C LEU A 128 1.02 22.60 8.26
N ARG A 129 2.23 22.94 8.76
CA ARG A 129 3.19 23.78 8.04
C ARG A 129 3.53 23.18 6.68
N HIS A 130 3.90 21.90 6.64
CA HIS A 130 4.22 21.20 5.39
C HIS A 130 3.06 21.28 4.39
N ARG A 131 1.82 21.09 4.84
CA ARG A 131 0.66 21.16 3.94
C ARG A 131 0.38 22.57 3.43
N LEU A 132 0.63 23.60 4.24
CA LEU A 132 0.50 25.00 3.84
C LEU A 132 1.59 25.40 2.84
N GLU A 133 2.82 24.93 3.03
CA GLU A 133 3.93 25.10 2.09
C GLU A 133 3.64 24.42 0.73
N GLU A 134 3.10 23.19 0.73
CA GLU A 134 2.64 22.51 -0.50
C GLU A 134 1.55 23.28 -1.26
N MET A 135 0.79 24.12 -0.55
CA MET A 135 -0.26 24.97 -1.11
C MET A 135 0.25 26.37 -1.50
N GLY A 136 1.54 26.65 -1.29
CA GLY A 136 2.18 27.93 -1.64
C GLY A 136 2.08 29.02 -0.56
N TYR A 137 1.74 28.66 0.69
CA TYR A 137 1.69 29.62 1.81
C TYR A 137 2.98 29.56 2.63
N THR A 138 3.60 30.72 2.85
CA THR A 138 4.75 30.88 3.75
C THR A 138 4.26 31.31 5.13
N LEU A 139 4.58 30.54 6.16
CA LEU A 139 4.29 30.91 7.55
C LEU A 139 5.49 31.67 8.13
N SER A 140 5.26 32.92 8.54
CA SER A 140 6.19 33.75 9.32
C SER A 140 6.23 33.34 10.79
#